data_AF-A0AAV1TAK9-F1
#
_entry.id   AF-A0AAV1TAK9-F1
#
_cell.length_a   1.000
_cell.length_b   1.000
_cell.length_c   1.000
_cell.angle_alpha   90.00
_cell.angle_beta   90.00
_cell.angle_gamma   90.00
#
_symmetry.space_group_name_H-M   'P 1'
#
loop_
_entity.id
_entity.type
_entity.pdbx_description
1 polymer ?
#
loop_
_entity_poly.entity_id
_entity_poly.type
_entity_poly.pdbx_seq_one_letter_code
_entity_poly.pdbx_strand_id
1 'polypeptide(L)'
;MELDDTLVEKIYSDFVALLNTELELREFLSFLPVLRGGLRTVAQGIFHSSISVKYNTVVLLKRLEQFSSTASSVHQLNPFLLMSFQRIHDVVKPDTRE
;
A
#
# COMPACT_ATOMS: atom_id res chain seq x y z
N MET A 1 -8.93 -14.88 -13.98
CA MET A 1 -10.17 -14.49 -13.27
C MET A 1 -9.82 -13.21 -12.54
N GLU A 2 -10.28 -12.09 -13.07
CA GLU A 2 -10.12 -10.77 -12.47
C GLU A 2 -10.99 -10.73 -11.21
N LEU A 3 -10.46 -10.23 -10.09
CA LEU A 3 -11.25 -10.06 -8.87
C LEU A 3 -12.26 -8.94 -9.10
N ASP A 4 -13.47 -9.08 -8.56
CA ASP A 4 -14.48 -8.02 -8.56
C ASP A 4 -13.92 -6.77 -7.86
N ASP A 5 -14.06 -5.60 -8.49
CA ASP A 5 -13.58 -4.31 -7.98
C ASP A 5 -14.11 -4.03 -6.56
N THR A 6 -15.35 -4.41 -6.24
CA THR A 6 -15.90 -4.23 -4.89
C THR A 6 -15.21 -5.12 -3.85
N LEU A 7 -14.81 -6.32 -4.24
CA LEU A 7 -14.04 -7.21 -3.38
C LEU A 7 -12.62 -6.69 -3.18
N VAL A 8 -12.00 -6.14 -4.23
CA VAL A 8 -10.68 -5.50 -4.13
C VAL A 8 -10.76 -4.30 -3.19
N GLU A 9 -11.73 -3.40 -3.35
CA GLU A 9 -11.94 -2.28 -2.43
C GLU A 9 -12.06 -2.72 -0.98
N LYS A 10 -12.86 -3.76 -0.71
CA LYS A 10 -13.00 -4.32 0.63
C LYS A 10 -11.67 -4.83 1.19
N ILE A 11 -10.89 -5.57 0.39
CA ILE A 11 -9.59 -6.12 0.82
C ILE A 11 -8.64 -4.99 1.25
N TYR A 12 -8.52 -3.93 0.46
CA TYR A 12 -7.62 -2.82 0.80
C TYR A 12 -8.13 -2.00 2.00
N SER A 13 -9.45 -1.85 2.14
CA SER A 13 -10.06 -1.27 3.34
C SER A 13 -9.75 -2.12 4.58
N ASP A 14 -9.86 -3.44 4.47
CA ASP A 14 -9.58 -4.38 5.56
C ASP A 14 -8.09 -4.35 5.98
N PHE A 15 -7.16 -4.21 5.03
CA PHE A 15 -5.74 -4.04 5.39
C PHE A 15 -5.52 -2.82 6.29
N VAL A 16 -6.17 -1.70 5.99
CA VAL A 16 -6.07 -0.48 6.80
C VAL A 16 -6.85 -0.61 8.12
N ALA A 17 -7.95 -1.34 8.14
CA ALA A 17 -8.71 -1.56 9.37
C ALA A 17 -7.98 -2.49 10.35
N LEU A 18 -7.29 -3.51 9.84
CA LEU A 18 -6.77 -4.63 10.63
C LEU A 18 -5.26 -4.53 10.92
N LEU A 19 -4.45 -3.94 10.04
CA LEU A 19 -2.99 -3.87 10.20
C LEU A 19 -2.58 -2.55 10.88
N ASN A 20 -2.52 -2.55 12.20
CA ASN A 20 -2.27 -1.35 13.00
C ASN A 20 -0.97 -1.41 13.80
N THR A 21 -0.46 -2.61 14.06
CA THR A 21 0.75 -2.85 14.87
C THR A 21 1.93 -3.28 14.02
N GLU A 22 3.14 -3.08 14.53
CA GLU A 22 4.37 -3.52 13.89
C GLU A 22 4.38 -5.03 13.63
N LEU A 23 3.84 -5.84 14.56
CA LEU A 23 3.78 -7.29 14.41
C LEU A 23 2.87 -7.70 13.25
N GLU A 24 1.64 -7.16 13.20
CA GLU A 24 0.69 -7.44 12.10
C GLU A 24 1.26 -7.03 10.74
N LEU A 25 1.96 -5.88 10.69
CA LEU A 25 2.59 -5.40 9.46
C LEU A 25 3.75 -6.30 9.02
N ARG A 26 4.55 -6.82 9.96
CA ARG A 26 5.61 -7.79 9.66
C ARG A 26 5.04 -9.12 9.19
N GLU A 27 3.98 -9.60 9.82
CA GLU A 27 3.27 -10.80 9.39
C GLU A 27 2.71 -10.60 7.97
N PHE A 28 2.05 -9.48 7.71
CA PHE A 28 1.59 -9.13 6.36
C PHE A 28 2.72 -9.20 5.32
N LEU A 29 3.87 -8.59 5.60
CA LEU A 29 5.04 -8.64 4.71
C LEU A 29 5.56 -10.07 4.50
N SER A 30 5.46 -10.95 5.51
CA SER A 30 5.89 -12.35 5.40
C SER A 30 5.06 -13.16 4.41
N PHE A 31 3.81 -12.77 4.15
CA PHE A 31 2.93 -13.40 3.17
C PHE A 31 3.18 -12.92 1.73
N LEU A 32 4.01 -11.89 1.54
CA LEU A 32 4.22 -11.31 0.22
C LEU A 32 5.36 -12.01 -0.51
N PRO A 33 5.15 -12.42 -1.77
CA PRO A 33 6.16 -13.16 -2.51
C PRO A 33 7.40 -12.29 -2.76
N VAL A 34 8.53 -12.72 -2.20
CA VAL A 34 9.85 -12.07 -2.33
C VAL A 34 10.35 -12.12 -3.79
N LEU A 35 10.01 -13.18 -4.53
CA LEU A 35 10.57 -13.54 -5.85
C LEU A 35 10.20 -12.62 -7.03
N ARG A 36 9.46 -11.52 -6.84
CA ARG A 36 9.11 -10.57 -7.92
C ARG A 36 9.32 -9.09 -7.56
N GLY A 37 10.31 -8.78 -6.72
CA GLY A 37 10.68 -7.38 -6.44
C GLY A 37 9.73 -6.65 -5.50
N GLY A 38 9.11 -7.40 -4.59
CA GLY A 38 8.42 -6.86 -3.42
C GLY A 38 7.12 -6.15 -3.74
N LEU A 39 6.00 -6.74 -3.31
CA LEU A 39 4.70 -6.09 -3.20
C LEU A 39 3.95 -5.89 -4.54
N ARG A 40 3.73 -6.97 -5.32
CA ARG A 40 2.72 -6.95 -6.42
C ARG A 40 1.37 -6.40 -5.96
N THR A 41 0.97 -6.73 -4.73
CA THR A 41 -0.22 -6.16 -4.08
C THR A 41 -0.13 -4.64 -4.01
N VAL A 42 1.00 -4.06 -3.59
CA VAL A 42 1.17 -2.60 -3.59
C VAL A 42 1.09 -2.00 -4.99
N ALA A 43 1.72 -2.64 -5.99
CA ALA A 43 1.62 -2.18 -7.37
C ALA A 43 0.17 -2.18 -7.87
N GLN A 44 -0.58 -3.25 -7.59
CA GLN A 44 -1.99 -3.36 -7.93
C GLN A 44 -2.80 -2.25 -7.24
N GLY A 45 -2.51 -1.94 -5.97
CA GLY A 45 -3.20 -0.89 -5.23
C GLY A 45 -2.92 0.52 -5.76
N ILE A 46 -1.66 0.82 -6.07
CA ILE A 46 -1.22 2.10 -6.65
C ILE A 46 -1.88 2.33 -8.02
N PHE A 47 -1.93 1.32 -8.88
CA PHE A 47 -2.43 1.48 -10.25
C PHE A 47 -3.90 1.08 -10.44
N HIS A 48 -4.64 0.82 -9.36
CA HIS A 48 -6.06 0.47 -9.44
C HIS A 48 -6.89 1.61 -10.08
N SER A 49 -8.07 1.32 -10.62
CA SER A 49 -8.99 2.34 -11.11
C SER A 49 -9.61 3.15 -9.95
N SER A 50 -10.05 2.45 -8.92
CA SER A 50 -10.67 3.02 -7.70
C SER A 50 -9.74 3.91 -6.88
N ILE A 51 -10.24 5.10 -6.54
CA ILE A 51 -9.59 6.06 -5.62
C ILE A 51 -9.52 5.50 -4.20
N SER A 52 -10.54 4.73 -3.77
CA SER A 52 -10.56 4.10 -2.44
C SER A 52 -9.40 3.13 -2.26
N VAL A 53 -9.16 2.28 -3.27
CA VAL A 53 -8.02 1.34 -3.27
C VAL A 53 -6.69 2.10 -3.19
N LYS A 54 -6.52 3.16 -4.01
CA LYS A 54 -5.31 3.99 -3.98
C LYS A 54 -5.08 4.62 -2.60
N TYR A 55 -6.12 5.22 -2.02
CA TYR A 55 -6.07 5.84 -0.70
C TYR A 55 -5.63 4.83 0.37
N ASN A 56 -6.29 3.67 0.43
CA ASN A 56 -5.97 2.64 1.41
C ASN A 56 -4.56 2.06 1.22
N THR A 57 -4.11 1.93 -0.03
CA THR A 57 -2.72 1.55 -0.34
C THR A 57 -1.71 2.56 0.21
N VAL A 58 -1.98 3.86 0.03
CA VAL A 58 -1.13 4.93 0.56
C VAL A 58 -1.08 4.88 2.09
N VAL A 59 -2.23 4.70 2.75
CA VAL A 59 -2.29 4.58 4.22
C VAL A 59 -1.48 3.39 4.72
N LEU A 60 -1.63 2.23 4.08
CA LEU A 60 -0.88 1.02 4.43
C LEU A 60 0.64 1.23 4.28
N LEU A 61 1.09 1.81 3.16
CA LEU A 61 2.51 2.09 2.92
C LEU A 61 3.08 3.06 3.96
N LYS A 62 2.35 4.11 4.31
CA LYS A 62 2.79 5.04 5.37
C LYS A 62 2.92 4.38 6.73
N ARG A 63 2.03 3.44 7.07
CA ARG A 63 2.16 2.67 8.32
C ARG A 63 3.37 1.76 8.29
N LEU A 64 3.68 1.15 7.15
CA LEU A 64 4.92 0.39 6.98
C LEU A 64 6.16 1.28 7.15
N GLU A 65 6.11 2.55 6.75
CA GLU A 65 7.22 3.50 6.97
C GLU A 65 7.38 3.94 8.44
N GLN A 66 6.36 3.78 9.29
CA GLN A 66 6.40 4.21 10.70
C GLN A 66 7.29 3.33 11.59
N PHE A 67 7.54 2.08 11.21
CA PHE A 67 8.32 1.14 12.02
C PHE A 67 9.63 0.77 11.32
N SER A 68 10.74 0.80 12.06
CA SER A 68 12.06 0.52 11.49
C SER A 68 12.19 -0.90 10.92
N SER A 69 11.48 -1.87 11.49
CA SER A 69 11.50 -3.27 11.02
C SER A 69 10.79 -3.49 9.68
N THR A 70 9.87 -2.60 9.30
CA THR A 70 9.06 -2.73 8.07
C THR A 70 9.39 -1.64 7.03
N ALA A 71 9.94 -0.50 7.44
CA ALA A 71 10.28 0.62 6.56
C ALA A 71 11.25 0.24 5.43
N SER A 72 12.19 -0.66 5.70
CA SER A 72 13.14 -1.15 4.68
C SER A 72 12.42 -1.81 3.50
N SER A 73 11.28 -2.47 3.73
CA SER A 73 10.50 -3.11 2.66
C SER A 73 9.82 -2.10 1.74
N VAL A 74 9.48 -0.92 2.25
CA VAL A 74 8.94 0.19 1.44
C VAL A 74 10.04 0.82 0.60
N HIS A 75 11.21 1.07 1.19
CA HIS A 75 12.36 1.62 0.46
C HIS A 75 12.92 0.67 -0.62
N GLN A 76 12.71 -0.64 -0.45
CA GLN A 76 13.10 -1.66 -1.42
C GLN A 76 12.07 -1.84 -2.56
N LEU A 77 10.95 -1.10 -2.54
CA LEU A 77 10.05 -1.04 -3.68
C LEU A 77 10.82 -0.62 -4.94
N ASN A 78 10.42 -1.19 -6.08
CA ASN A 78 10.94 -0.75 -7.37
C ASN A 78 10.80 0.79 -7.48
N PRO A 79 11.84 1.52 -7.95
CA PRO A 79 11.81 2.99 -8.06
C PRO A 79 10.57 3.56 -8.78
N PHE A 80 10.01 2.83 -9.75
CA PHE A 80 8.77 3.21 -10.42
C PHE A 80 7.56 3.20 -9.47
N LEU A 81 7.46 2.19 -8.60
CA LEU A 81 6.42 2.10 -7.58
C LEU A 81 6.60 3.19 -6.53
N LEU A 82 7.85 3.45 -6.11
CA LEU A 82 8.16 4.51 -5.16
C LEU A 82 7.77 5.90 -5.71
N MET A 83 8.15 6.21 -6.96
CA MET A 83 7.76 7.47 -7.62
C MET A 83 6.24 7.59 -7.80
N SER A 84 5.56 6.47 -8.12
CA SER A 84 4.10 6.46 -8.29
C SER A 84 3.39 6.63 -6.95
N PHE A 85 3.89 6.03 -5.88
CA PHE A 85 3.42 6.24 -4.52
C PHE A 85 3.52 7.72 -4.11
N GLN A 86 4.67 8.35 -4.31
CA GLN A 86 4.87 9.78 -4.02
C GLN A 86 3.86 10.65 -4.77
N ARG A 87 3.67 10.39 -6.08
CA ARG A 87 2.72 11.16 -6.90
C ARG A 87 1.26 10.97 -6.45
N ILE A 88 0.85 9.73 -6.15
CA ILE A 88 -0.53 9.46 -5.71
C ILE A 88 -0.79 10.02 -4.32
N HIS A 89 0.23 10.05 -3.45
CA HIS A 89 0.11 10.65 -2.13
C HIS A 89 -0.32 12.14 -2.22
N ASP A 90 0.16 12.87 -3.23
CA ASP A 90 -0.27 14.25 -3.51
C ASP A 90 -1.68 14.33 -4.10
N VAL A 91 -2.08 13.40 -4.97
CA VAL A 91 -3.42 13.37 -5.57
C VAL A 91 -4.51 13.04 -4.54
N VAL A 92 -4.17 12.19 -3.57
CA VAL A 92 -5.10 11.70 -2.56
C VAL A 92 -5.18 12.65 -1.35
N LYS A 93 -4.26 13.60 -1.21
CA LYS A 93 -4.42 14.75 -0.32
C LYS A 93 -5.06 15.91 -1.10
N PRO A 94 -6.38 16.14 -1.05
CA PRO A 94 -6.90 17.43 -1.45
C PRO A 94 -6.43 18.45 -0.40
N ASP A 95 -5.80 19.53 -0.86
CA ASP A 95 -5.44 20.75 -0.15
C ASP A 95 -5.57 20.74 1.40
N THR A 96 -4.43 20.59 2.07
CA THR A 96 -4.14 21.38 3.29
C THR A 96 -3.35 22.60 2.85
N ARG A 97 -3.98 23.46 2.04
CA ARG A 97 -3.53 24.84 1.85
C ARG A 97 -4.45 25.70 2.69
N GLU A 98 -3.96 26.07 3.86
CA GLU A 98 -4.49 27.23 4.61
C GLU A 98 -4.30 28.52 3.80
#